data_AF-A0A6P6E5K4-F1
#
_entry.id   AF-A0A6P6E5K4-F1
#
_cell.length_a   1.000
_cell.length_b   1.000
_cell.length_c   1.000
_cell.angle_alpha   90.00
_cell.angle_beta   90.00
_cell.angle_gamma   90.00
#
_symmetry.space_group_name_H-M   'P 1'
#
loop_
_entity.id
_entity.type
_entity.pdbx_description
1 polymer ?
#
loop_
_entity_poly.entity_id
_entity_poly.type
_entity_poly.pdbx_seq_one_letter_code
_entity_poly.pdbx_strand_id
1 'polypeptide(L)' 'MDSQFLMEIMEINEKLAEAQNEAVIKEIESIVRGKQKEFTENVSRAFEQDDFEKAKEILTKMRYFSNVEEKIKLKKTPL' A
#
# COMPACT_ATOMS: atom_id res chain seq x y z
N MET A 1 9.71 -5.36 -10.05
CA MET A 1 9.01 -4.14 -9.65
C MET A 1 9.70 -2.96 -10.28
N ASP A 2 8.93 -1.97 -10.72
CA ASP A 2 9.48 -0.73 -11.27
C ASP A 2 10.06 0.15 -10.14
N SER A 3 11.06 0.99 -10.47
CA SER A 3 11.74 1.84 -9.50
C SER A 3 10.83 2.89 -8.89
N GLN A 4 9.87 3.40 -9.65
CA GLN A 4 8.91 4.39 -9.18
C GLN A 4 8.04 3.85 -8.05
N PHE A 5 7.54 2.62 -8.20
CA PHE A 5 6.79 1.92 -7.16
C PHE A 5 7.65 1.70 -5.90
N LEU A 6 8.91 1.28 -6.07
CA LEU A 6 9.79 1.04 -4.92
C LEU A 6 10.10 2.33 -4.16
N MET A 7 10.29 3.46 -4.86
CA MET A 7 10.44 4.77 -4.22
C MET A 7 9.18 5.17 -3.44
N GLU A 8 7.99 4.99 -4.01
CA GLU A 8 6.73 5.26 -3.30
C GLU A 8 6.60 4.44 -2.00
N ILE A 9 6.95 3.15 -2.04
CA ILE A 9 6.97 2.30 -0.84
C ILE A 9 7.99 2.79 0.18
N MET A 10 9.18 3.20 -0.25
CA MET A 10 10.20 3.75 0.66
C MET A 10 9.71 5.04 1.34
N GLU A 11 9.17 5.99 0.57
CA GLU A 11 8.64 7.26 1.09
C GLU A 11 7.52 7.03 2.13
N ILE A 12 6.61 6.09 1.85
CA ILE A 12 5.54 5.75 2.81
C ILE A 12 6.12 5.13 4.09
N ASN A 13 7.13 4.26 3.96
CA ASN A 13 7.79 3.66 5.13
C ASN A 13 8.54 4.69 5.96
N GLU A 14 9.24 5.65 5.34
CA GLU A 14 9.93 6.75 6.03
C GLU A 14 8.94 7.63 6.78
N LYS A 15 7.88 8.10 6.10
CA LYS A 15 6.79 8.85 6.75
C LYS A 15 6.19 8.09 7.92
N LEU A 16 5.97 6.79 7.76
CA LEU A 16 5.44 5.94 8.83
C LEU A 16 6.43 5.80 9.98
N ALA A 17 7.72 5.67 9.72
CA ALA A 17 8.76 5.59 10.75
C ALA A 17 8.84 6.88 11.57
N GLU A 18 8.78 8.04 10.91
CA GLU A 18 8.86 9.37 11.51
C GLU A 18 7.57 9.85 12.18
N ALA A 19 6.42 9.23 11.88
CA ALA A 19 5.14 9.62 12.46
C ALA A 19 5.16 9.57 14.00
N GLN A 20 5.01 10.72 14.66
CA GLN A 20 5.03 10.84 16.13
C GLN A 20 3.65 11.01 16.76
N ASN A 21 2.62 11.26 15.96
CA ASN A 21 1.27 11.49 16.44
C ASN A 21 0.23 10.72 15.61
N GLU A 22 -0.93 10.51 16.21
CA GLU A 22 -2.01 9.74 15.62
C GLU A 22 -2.56 10.37 14.34
N ALA A 23 -2.51 11.70 14.19
CA ALA A 23 -2.98 12.39 12.99
C ALA A 23 -2.15 12.02 11.76
N VAL A 24 -0.82 12.03 11.88
CA VAL A 24 0.09 11.60 10.79
C VAL A 24 -0.12 10.12 10.46
N ILE A 25 -0.30 9.27 11.47
CA ILE A 25 -0.57 7.84 11.23
C ILE A 25 -1.90 7.65 10.48
N LYS A 26 -2.95 8.42 10.81
CA LYS A 26 -4.24 8.39 10.10
C LYS A 26 -4.13 8.89 8.67
N GLU A 27 -3.33 9.91 8.41
CA GLU A 27 -3.06 10.39 7.05
C GLU A 27 -2.42 9.29 6.20
N ILE A 28 -1.36 8.65 6.71
CA ILE A 28 -0.67 7.55 6.03
C ILE A 28 -1.62 6.38 5.79
N GLU A 29 -2.46 6.02 6.78
CA GLU A 29 -3.47 4.99 6.61
C GLU A 29 -4.46 5.33 5.49
N SER A 30 -4.91 6.59 5.41
CA SER A 30 -5.81 7.04 4.35
C SER A 30 -5.17 6.90 2.97
N ILE A 31 -3.89 7.27 2.84
CA ILE A 31 -3.13 7.11 1.58
C ILE A 31 -3.05 5.64 1.18
N VAL A 32 -2.65 4.78 2.12
CA VAL A 32 -2.49 3.33 1.90
C VAL A 32 -3.83 2.68 1.50
N ARG A 33 -4.93 3.02 2.20
CA ARG A 33 -6.27 2.52 1.86
C ARG A 33 -6.73 3.01 0.49
N GLY A 34 -6.44 4.27 0.13
CA GLY A 34 -6.72 4.80 -1.20
C GLY A 34 -6.03 4.00 -2.31
N LYS A 35 -4.74 3.70 -2.12
CA LYS A 35 -3.95 2.88 -3.06
C LYS A 35 -4.44 1.45 -3.16
N GLN A 36 -4.81 0.82 -2.04
CA GLN A 36 -5.39 -0.53 -2.06
C GLN A 36 -6.71 -0.57 -2.82
N LYS A 37 -7.55 0.45 -2.66
CA LYS A 37 -8.80 0.57 -3.43
C LYS A 37 -8.53 0.69 -4.93
N GLU A 38 -7.60 1.57 -5.32
CA GLU A 38 -7.17 1.73 -6.70
C GLU A 38 -6.64 0.40 -7.29
N PHE A 39 -5.79 -0.32 -6.57
CA PHE A 39 -5.30 -1.63 -7.01
C PHE A 39 -6.40 -2.67 -7.11
N THR A 40 -7.39 -2.64 -6.21
CA THR A 40 -8.55 -3.55 -6.28
C THR A 40 -9.35 -3.32 -7.56
N GLU A 41 -9.61 -2.06 -7.92
CA GLU A 41 -10.29 -1.73 -9.17
C GLU A 41 -9.44 -2.13 -10.40
N ASN A 42 -8.13 -1.91 -10.35
CA ASN A 42 -7.21 -2.28 -11.43
C ASN A 42 -7.11 -3.79 -11.63
N VAL A 43 -7.02 -4.58 -10.55
CA VAL A 43 -6.90 -6.03 -10.65
C VAL A 43 -8.21 -6.65 -11.14
N SER A 44 -9.37 -6.13 -10.70
CA SER A 44 -10.68 -6.56 -11.21
C SER A 44 -10.76 -6.37 -12.73
N ARG A 45 -10.37 -5.19 -13.24
CA ARG A 45 -10.33 -4.94 -14.70
C ARG A 45 -9.36 -5.86 -15.44
N ALA A 46 -8.21 -6.17 -14.86
CA ALA A 46 -7.24 -7.09 -15.47
C ALA A 46 -7.83 -8.50 -15.59
N PHE A 47 -8.54 -8.99 -14.57
CA PHE A 47 -9.26 -10.26 -14.64
C PHE A 47 -10.40 -10.25 -15.65
N GLU A 48 -11.19 -9.17 -15.75
CA GLU A 48 -12.26 -9.02 -16.75
C GLU A 48 -11.75 -9.08 -18.20
N GLN A 49 -10.47 -8.78 -18.43
CA GLN A 49 -9.81 -8.75 -19.73
C GLN A 49 -8.91 -9.96 -19.98
N ASP A 50 -8.92 -10.96 -19.09
CA ASP A 50 -8.00 -12.11 -19.10
C ASP A 50 -6.50 -11.73 -19.09
N ASP A 51 -6.15 -10.51 -18.66
CA ASP A 51 -4.77 -10.04 -18.55
C ASP A 51 -4.15 -10.48 -17.21
N PHE A 52 -3.84 -11.76 -17.13
CA PHE A 52 -3.32 -12.38 -15.90
C PHE A 52 -1.90 -11.92 -15.53
N GLU A 53 -1.08 -11.53 -16.51
CA GLU A 53 0.24 -10.97 -16.21
C GLU A 53 0.11 -9.60 -15.55
N LYS A 54 -0.82 -8.76 -16.03
CA LYS A 54 -1.14 -7.50 -15.35
C LYS A 54 -1.74 -7.73 -13.97
N ALA A 55 -2.67 -8.67 -13.83
CA ALA A 55 -3.26 -9.02 -12.54
C ALA A 55 -2.18 -9.46 -11.54
N LYS A 56 -1.25 -10.31 -11.95
CA LYS A 56 -0.11 -10.75 -11.14
C LYS A 56 0.81 -9.60 -10.73
N GLU A 57 1.10 -8.66 -11.64
CA GLU A 57 1.86 -7.45 -11.32
C GLU A 57 1.16 -6.65 -10.20
N ILE A 58 -0.14 -6.39 -10.35
CA ILE A 58 -0.94 -5.61 -9.40
C ILE A 58 -1.03 -6.32 -8.05
N LEU A 59 -1.32 -7.62 -8.02
CA LEU A 59 -1.37 -8.41 -6.79
C LEU A 59 -0.03 -8.40 -6.04
N THR A 60 1.08 -8.42 -6.78
CA THR A 60 2.40 -8.30 -6.18
C THR A 60 2.60 -6.91 -5.55
N LYS A 61 2.11 -5.83 -6.19
CA LYS A 61 2.11 -4.48 -5.62
C LYS A 61 1.25 -4.39 -4.34
N MET A 62 0.05 -4.97 -4.35
CA MET A 62 -0.85 -5.01 -3.19
C MET A 62 -0.20 -5.67 -1.96
N ARG A 63 0.62 -6.71 -2.15
CA ARG A 63 1.36 -7.36 -1.04
C ARG A 63 2.29 -6.39 -0.31
N TYR A 64 2.95 -5.46 -1.00
CA TYR A 64 3.78 -4.44 -0.34
C TYR A 64 2.93 -3.50 0.52
N PHE A 65 1.78 -3.07 0.01
CA PHE A 65 0.86 -2.22 0.77
C PHE A 65 0.25 -2.96 1.97
N SER A 66 -0.04 -4.25 1.88
CA SER A 66 -0.47 -5.05 3.04
C SER A 66 0.58 -5.12 4.14
N ASN A 67 1.87 -5.17 3.78
CA ASN A 67 2.96 -5.09 4.77
C ASN A 67 2.99 -3.72 5.46
N VAL A 68 2.71 -2.63 4.72
CA VAL A 68 2.61 -1.29 5.30
C VAL A 68 1.40 -1.18 6.24
N GLU A 69 0.25 -1.72 5.86
CA GLU A 69 -0.94 -1.75 6.73
C GLU A 69 -0.65 -2.46 8.05
N GLU A 70 0.09 -3.56 8.02
CA GLU A 70 0.48 -4.27 9.24
C GLU A 70 1.42 -3.43 10.12
N LYS A 71 2.40 -2.73 9.52
CA LYS A 71 3.24 -1.77 10.26
C LYS A 71 2.44 -0.64 10.88
N ILE A 72 1.39 -0.14 10.20
CA ILE A 72 0.49 0.89 10.74
C ILE A 72 -0.27 0.35 11.96
N LYS A 73 -0.81 -0.88 11.89
CA LYS A 73 -1.51 -1.50 13.02
C LYS A 73 -0.58 -1.65 14.22
N LEU A 74 0.62 -2.17 14.01
CA LEU A 74 1.63 -2.32 15.07
C LEU A 74 1.96 -0.97 15.71
N LYS A 75 2.09 0.09 14.92
CA LYS A 75 2.40 1.44 15.44
C LYS A 75 1.23 2.08 16.21
N LYS A 76 0.00 1.63 16.01
CA LYS A 76 -1.18 2.09 16.76
C LYS A 76 -1.42 1.35 18.07
N THR A 77 -0.89 0.13 18.21
CA THR A 77 -1.03 -0.65 19.43
C THR A 77 -0.03 -0.13 20.47
N PRO A 78 -0.49 0.36 21.64
CA PRO A 78 0.42 0.70 22.73
C PRO A 78 1.18 -0.54 23.19
N LEU A 79 2.49 -0.42 23.40
CA LEU A 79 3.29 -1.41 24.14
C LEU A 79 2.88 -1.44 25.61
#